data_AF-A0A8S9SC70-F1
#
_entry.id   AF-A0A8S9SC70-F1
#
_cell.length_a   1.000
_cell.length_b   1.000
_cell.length_c   1.000
_cell.angle_alpha   90.00
_cell.angle_beta   90.00
_cell.angle_gamma   90.00
#
_symmetry.space_group_name_H-M   'P 1'
#
loop_
_entity.id
_entity.type
_entity.pdbx_description
1 polymer ?
#
loop_
_entity_poly.entity_id
_entity_poly.type
_entity_poly.pdbx_seq_one_letter_code
_entity_poly.pdbx_strand_id
1 'polypeptide(L)'
;MHIYASCGLWKFDHLKGWGLAIDKSKRGRILYMELTSSFEYLSRMDFEDFRIDQNLVELELSYLPMELISSIDCPPVIIERVRVER
;
A
#
# COMPACT_ATOMS: atom_id res chain seq x y z
N MET A 1 -16.28 -4.66 -0.02
CA MET A 1 -15.07 -5.31 0.53
C MET A 1 -14.38 -4.30 1.45
N HIS A 2 -13.81 -4.75 2.58
CA HIS A 2 -13.00 -3.90 3.44
C HIS A 2 -11.56 -4.33 3.32
N ILE A 3 -10.64 -3.38 3.13
CA ILE A 3 -9.22 -3.62 3.28
C ILE A 3 -8.69 -2.82 4.46
N TYR A 4 -7.70 -3.39 5.13
CA TYR A 4 -6.91 -2.67 6.11
C TYR A 4 -5.70 -2.09 5.40
N ALA A 5 -5.63 -0.77 5.33
CA ALA A 5 -4.51 -0.05 4.74
C ALA A 5 -3.56 0.46 5.83
N SER A 6 -2.27 0.35 5.56
CA SER A 6 -1.22 1.00 6.32
C SER A 6 -0.23 1.63 5.36
N CYS A 7 0.39 2.74 5.76
CA CYS A 7 1.43 3.39 4.97
C CYS A 7 2.79 3.28 5.66
N GLY A 8 3.84 3.31 4.87
CA GLY A 8 5.21 3.16 5.33
C GLY A 8 6.19 3.23 4.17
N LEU A 9 7.46 2.97 4.46
CA LEU A 9 8.50 2.87 3.44
C LEU A 9 8.98 1.43 3.35
N TRP A 10 9.04 0.89 2.14
CA TRP A 10 9.75 -0.37 1.90
C TRP A 10 11.23 -0.20 2.17
N LYS A 11 11.79 -1.10 2.96
CA LYS A 11 13.21 -1.12 3.29
C LYS A 11 13.76 -2.52 3.08
N PHE A 12 14.92 -2.59 2.47
CA PHE A 12 15.68 -3.82 2.37
C PHE A 12 16.66 -3.91 3.53
N ASP A 13 16.65 -5.05 4.23
CA ASP A 13 17.61 -5.42 5.25
C ASP A 13 18.39 -6.66 4.78
N HIS A 14 19.72 -6.63 4.86
CA HIS A 14 20.56 -7.70 4.33
C HIS A 14 20.41 -9.06 5.02
N LEU A 15 19.89 -9.09 6.26
CA LEU A 15 19.68 -10.31 7.03
C LEU A 15 18.22 -10.78 6.98
N LYS A 16 17.29 -9.86 6.74
CA LYS A 16 15.84 -10.06 6.89
C LYS A 16 15.06 -9.92 5.58
N GLY A 17 15.65 -9.41 4.52
CA GLY A 17 14.95 -9.19 3.25
C GLY A 17 14.14 -7.88 3.23
N TRP A 18 13.10 -7.84 2.39
CA TRP A 18 12.23 -6.67 2.23
C TRP A 18 11.19 -6.61 3.35
N GLY A 19 11.08 -5.46 4.01
CA GLY A 19 10.04 -5.20 5.00
C GLY A 19 9.44 -3.81 4.87
N LEU A 20 8.16 -3.69 5.22
CA LEU A 20 7.47 -2.40 5.27
C LEU A 20 7.70 -1.73 6.63
N ALA A 21 8.43 -0.62 6.64
CA ALA A 21 8.58 0.22 7.82
C ALA A 21 7.34 1.10 8.00
N ILE A 22 6.35 0.61 8.75
CA ILE A 22 5.06 1.27 8.98
C ILE A 22 5.25 2.62 9.68
N ASP A 23 4.58 3.66 9.15
CA ASP A 23 4.46 4.96 9.80
C ASP A 23 3.45 4.89 10.95
N LYS A 24 3.98 4.66 12.15
CA LYS A 24 3.18 4.56 13.39
C LYS A 24 2.43 5.85 13.72
N SER A 25 2.85 7.01 13.21
CA SER A 25 2.17 8.29 13.46
C SER A 25 0.86 8.39 12.71
N LYS A 26 0.80 7.78 11.51
CA LYS A 26 -0.37 7.88 10.63
C LYS A 26 -1.46 6.84 10.95
N ARG A 27 -1.12 5.74 11.65
CA ARG A 27 -2.00 4.60 12.02
C ARG A 27 -2.70 3.95 10.81
N GLY A 28 -3.20 2.73 10.95
CA GLY A 28 -3.96 2.08 9.86
C GLY A 28 -5.32 2.73 9.60
N ARG A 29 -5.90 2.40 8.44
CA ARG A 29 -7.22 2.85 7.97
C ARG A 29 -8.02 1.66 7.44
N ILE A 30 -9.34 1.69 7.60
CA ILE A 30 -10.23 0.73 6.95
C ILE A 30 -10.80 1.43 5.72
N LEU A 31 -10.47 0.92 4.54
CA LEU A 31 -10.98 1.44 3.28
C LEU A 31 -12.13 0.59 2.80
N TYR A 32 -13.19 1.26 2.36
CA TYR A 32 -14.36 0.66 1.76
C TYR A 32 -14.21 0.69 0.25
N MET A 33 -14.32 -0.48 -0.37
CA MET A 33 -14.16 -0.60 -1.82
C MET A 33 -15.09 -1.65 -2.42
N GLU A 34 -15.41 -1.41 -3.69
CA GLU A 34 -16.19 -2.30 -4.54
C GLU A 34 -15.24 -3.11 -5.43
N LEU A 35 -15.70 -4.26 -5.93
CA LEU A 35 -14.89 -5.10 -6.84
C LEU A 35 -14.55 -4.39 -8.16
N THR A 36 -15.29 -3.33 -8.48
CA THR A 36 -15.15 -2.49 -9.67
C THR A 36 -14.33 -1.22 -9.40
N SER A 37 -13.84 -1.02 -8.17
CA SER A 37 -13.03 0.15 -7.84
C SER A 37 -11.72 0.17 -8.64
N SER A 38 -11.42 1.32 -9.24
CA SER A 38 -10.22 1.50 -10.06
C SER A 38 -8.99 1.83 -9.21
N PHE A 39 -7.80 1.59 -9.74
CA PHE A 39 -6.53 1.93 -9.09
C PHE A 39 -6.44 3.42 -8.71
N GLU A 40 -6.95 4.30 -9.55
CA GLU A 40 -6.96 5.76 -9.32
C GLU A 40 -7.87 6.15 -8.16
N TYR A 41 -9.01 5.48 -8.04
CA TYR A 41 -9.91 5.68 -6.90
C TYR A 41 -9.21 5.27 -5.61
N LEU A 42 -8.55 4.11 -5.59
CA LEU A 42 -7.78 3.63 -4.43
C LEU A 42 -6.66 4.60 -4.05
N SER A 43 -5.87 5.00 -5.04
CA SER A 43 -4.74 5.91 -4.85
C SER A 43 -5.18 7.24 -4.22
N ARG A 44 -6.29 7.80 -4.72
CA ARG A 44 -6.84 9.06 -4.17
C ARG A 44 -7.28 8.89 -2.72
N MET A 45 -7.98 7.80 -2.40
CA MET A 45 -8.41 7.53 -1.03
C MET A 45 -7.22 7.41 -0.07
N ASP A 46 -6.15 6.72 -0.48
CA ASP A 46 -4.94 6.58 0.34
C ASP A 46 -4.27 7.93 0.59
N PHE A 47 -4.11 8.78 -0.43
CA PHE A 47 -3.56 10.13 -0.24
C PHE A 47 -4.38 10.96 0.75
N GLU A 48 -5.71 10.93 0.64
CA GLU A 48 -6.61 11.66 1.52
C GLU A 48 -6.57 11.13 2.98
N ASP A 49 -6.67 9.82 3.16
CA ASP A 49 -6.75 9.18 4.48
C ASP A 49 -5.45 9.26 5.28
N PHE A 50 -4.31 9.21 4.59
CA PHE A 50 -2.98 9.34 5.17
C PHE A 50 -2.46 10.78 5.15
N ARG A 51 -3.21 11.73 4.56
CA ARG A 51 -2.84 13.15 4.42
C ARG A 51 -1.46 13.31 3.79
N ILE A 52 -1.22 12.55 2.73
CA ILE A 52 0.02 12.55 1.98
C ILE A 52 -0.16 13.47 0.77
N ASP A 53 0.77 14.38 0.55
CA ASP A 53 0.77 15.22 -0.64
C ASP A 53 1.20 14.38 -1.85
N GLN A 54 0.26 14.15 -2.76
CA GLN A 54 0.47 13.39 -4.00
C GLN A 54 1.52 14.00 -4.94
N ASN A 55 1.92 15.26 -4.74
CA ASN A 55 2.97 15.90 -5.53
C ASN A 55 4.38 15.67 -4.96
N LEU A 56 4.49 15.18 -3.73
CA LEU A 56 5.76 15.03 -3.02
C LEU A 56 6.27 13.59 -2.98
N VAL A 57 5.40 12.61 -3.23
CA VAL A 57 5.74 11.18 -3.18
C VAL A 57 5.10 10.40 -4.31
N GLU A 58 5.80 9.38 -4.78
CA GLU A 58 5.21 8.35 -5.64
C GLU A 58 4.51 7.30 -4.75
N LEU A 59 3.26 6.97 -5.08
CA LEU A 59 2.48 5.98 -4.36
C LEU A 59 2.63 4.62 -5.03
N GLU A 60 3.09 3.65 -4.24
CA GLU A 60 3.08 2.24 -4.60
C GLU A 60 2.09 1.50 -3.70
N LEU A 61 1.08 0.87 -4.30
CA LEU A 61 0.16 0.02 -3.56
C LEU A 61 0.67 -1.41 -3.59
N SER A 62 0.71 -2.06 -2.43
CA SER A 62 1.04 -3.48 -2.32
C SER A 62 -0.07 -4.22 -1.60
N TYR A 63 -0.36 -5.44 -2.04
CA TYR A 63 -1.23 -6.35 -1.30
C TYR A 63 -0.40 -7.33 -0.46
N LEU A 64 -0.73 -7.43 0.82
CA LEU A 64 -0.26 -8.50 1.68
C LEU A 64 -1.46 -9.18 2.34
N PRO A 65 -1.58 -10.51 2.24
CA PRO A 65 -2.47 -11.29 3.09
C PRO A 65 -2.26 -10.94 4.56
N MET A 66 -3.35 -10.89 5.33
CA MET A 66 -3.34 -10.42 6.72
C MET A 66 -2.38 -11.25 7.60
N GLU A 67 -2.23 -12.53 7.27
CA GLU A 67 -1.36 -13.50 7.92
C GLU A 67 0.13 -13.20 7.71
N LEU A 68 0.47 -12.43 6.67
CA LEU A 68 1.84 -12.12 6.26
C LEU A 68 2.31 -10.73 6.67
N ILE A 69 1.41 -9.88 7.18
CA ILE A 69 1.74 -8.52 7.64
C ILE A 69 2.79 -8.52 8.77
N SER A 70 2.91 -9.61 9.53
CA SER A 70 3.89 -9.77 10.61
C SER A 70 5.12 -10.61 10.25
N SER A 71 5.16 -11.25 9.08
CA SER A 71 6.29 -12.06 8.62
C SER A 71 7.12 -11.29 7.60
N ILE A 72 8.38 -11.06 7.92
CA ILE A 72 9.31 -10.19 7.19
C ILE A 72 9.85 -10.82 5.87
N ASP A 73 9.39 -12.02 5.50
CA ASP A 73 9.97 -12.81 4.41
C ASP A 73 9.17 -12.78 3.10
N CYS A 74 8.18 -11.88 2.96
CA CYS A 74 7.34 -11.79 1.76
C CYS A 74 7.65 -10.50 0.98
N PRO A 75 8.15 -10.59 -0.27
CA PRO A 75 8.36 -9.41 -1.10
C PRO A 75 7.00 -8.73 -1.41
N PRO A 76 6.98 -7.40 -1.63
CA PRO A 76 5.76 -6.70 -2.01
C PRO A 76 5.14 -7.32 -3.26
N VAL A 77 3.82 -7.54 -3.23
CA VAL A 77 3.03 -7.76 -4.45
C VAL A 77 2.51 -6.41 -4.89
N ILE A 78 3.26 -5.78 -5.80
CA ILE A 78 2.96 -4.45 -6.30
C ILE A 78 1.70 -4.52 -7.17
N ILE A 79 0.73 -3.68 -6.82
CA ILE A 79 -0.46 -3.43 -7.63
C ILE A 79 -0.13 -2.25 -8.52
N GLU A 80 -0.02 -2.49 -9.81
CA GLU A 80 0.20 -1.45 -10.80
C GLU A 80 -1.07 -1.17 -11.61
N ARG A 81 -1.18 0.06 -12.12
CA ARG A 81 -2.16 0.37 -13.14
C ARG A 81 -1.77 -0.36 -14.42
N VAL A 82 -2.67 -1.17 -14.97
CA VAL A 82 -2.49 -1.74 -16.31
C VAL A 82 -2.45 -0.59 -17.32
N ARG A 83 -1.30 -0.38 -17.96
CA ARG A 83 -1.20 0.49 -19.13
C ARG A 83 -1.76 -0.28 -20.33
N VAL A 84 -2.92 0.13 -20.82
CA VAL A 84 -3.40 -0.34 -22.13
C VAL A 84 -2.62 0.47 -23.18
N GLU A 85 -1.62 -0.15 -23.80
CA GLU A 85 -0.99 0.41 -24.99
C GLU A 85 -2.06 0.56 -26.08
N ARG A 86 -2.22 1.78 -26.60
CA ARG A 86 -3.09 2.11 -27.74
C ARG A 86 -2.25 2.34 -28.98
#